data_AF-A0A3C1K7U7-F1
#
_entry.id   AF-A0A3C1K7U7-F1
#
_cell.length_a   1.000
_cell.length_b   1.000
_cell.length_c   1.000
_cell.angle_alpha   90.00
_cell.angle_beta   90.00
_cell.angle_gamma   90.00
#
_symmetry.space_group_name_H-M   'P 1'
#
loop_
_entity.id
_entity.type
_entity.pdbx_description
1 polymer ?
#
loop_
_entity_poly.entity_id
_entity_poly.type
_entity_poly.pdbx_seq_one_letter_code
_entity_poly.pdbx_strand_id
1 'polypeptide(L)'
;MIRVSAKILAQYLLLLSLLFLTISPVSFISLNERTESTKISTIKTNKSHKPSLAARTVFLSLEECKTKLDEYFGSYLSDKGEIADIESLADFLGITREELLSFMNDKEYGGMLKVARNRIAKIKKQLAFNGKLQATVLAFDLKNNHGYKDKPEESEIESDPVVFKGQTKKWAN
;
A
#
# COMPACT_ATOMS: atom_id res chain seq x y z
N MET A 1 -45.37 22.02 -13.86
CA MET A 1 -44.72 23.21 -13.26
C MET A 1 -44.43 22.93 -11.79
N ILE A 2 -43.19 22.58 -11.46
CA ILE A 2 -42.76 22.31 -10.08
C ILE A 2 -42.26 23.63 -9.49
N ARG A 3 -42.97 24.18 -8.50
CA ARG A 3 -42.52 25.35 -7.73
C ARG A 3 -41.55 24.87 -6.66
N VAL A 4 -40.25 24.92 -6.95
CA VAL A 4 -39.21 24.67 -5.93
C VAL A 4 -39.13 25.92 -5.04
N SER A 5 -39.30 25.72 -3.74
CA SER A 5 -39.29 26.79 -2.75
C SER A 5 -37.90 27.44 -2.68
N ALA A 6 -37.83 28.77 -2.74
CA ALA A 6 -36.59 29.56 -2.67
C ALA A 6 -35.75 29.25 -1.40
N LYS A 7 -36.38 28.74 -0.35
CA LYS A 7 -35.70 28.30 0.88
C LYS A 7 -34.80 27.07 0.68
N ILE A 8 -35.18 26.16 -0.23
CA ILE A 8 -34.42 24.92 -0.50
C ILE A 8 -33.17 25.24 -1.34
N LEU A 9 -33.28 26.17 -2.30
CA LEU A 9 -32.15 26.66 -3.09
C LEU A 9 -31.12 27.40 -2.22
N ALA A 10 -31.57 28.22 -1.25
CA ALA A 10 -30.67 28.93 -0.34
C ALA A 10 -29.89 27.96 0.59
N GLN A 11 -30.51 26.85 1.00
CA GLN A 11 -29.84 25.87 1.86
C GLN A 11 -28.78 25.04 1.11
N TYR A 12 -29.02 24.75 -0.18
CA TYR A 12 -28.01 24.10 -1.03
C TYR A 12 -26.82 25.02 -1.36
N LEU A 13 -27.06 26.33 -1.57
CA LEU A 13 -26.01 27.31 -1.82
C LEU A 13 -25.10 27.53 -0.59
N LEU A 14 -25.66 27.47 0.62
CA LEU A 14 -24.88 27.56 1.86
C LEU A 14 -24.02 26.31 2.10
N LEU A 15 -24.55 25.12 1.81
CA LEU A 15 -23.80 23.85 1.90
C LEU A 15 -22.68 23.74 0.84
N LEU A 16 -22.83 24.34 -0.34
CA LEU A 16 -21.77 24.37 -1.36
C LEU A 16 -20.61 25.31 -0.98
N SER A 17 -20.87 26.39 -0.25
CA SER A 17 -19.84 27.35 0.19
C SER A 17 -18.95 26.82 1.32
N LEU A 18 -19.42 25.84 2.08
CA LEU A 18 -18.68 25.20 3.17
C LEU A 18 -17.77 24.05 2.69
N LEU A 19 -17.91 23.59 1.44
CA LEU A 19 -17.04 22.56 0.86
C LEU A 19 -15.71 23.09 0.28
N PHE A 20 -15.54 24.41 0.20
CA PHE A 20 -14.35 25.05 -0.40
C PHE A 20 -13.28 25.53 0.61
N LEU A 21 -13.41 25.21 1.89
CA LEU A 21 -12.56 25.76 2.97
C LEU A 21 -11.58 24.77 3.62
N THR A 22 -11.32 23.60 3.02
CA THR A 22 -10.25 22.70 3.49
C THR A 22 -9.37 22.20 2.35
N ILE A 23 -8.65 23.13 1.70
CA ILE A 23 -7.49 22.80 0.87
C ILE A 23 -6.29 23.45 1.53
N SER A 24 -5.57 22.68 2.35
CA SER A 24 -4.27 23.09 2.88
C SER A 24 -3.24 23.13 1.74
N PRO A 25 -2.38 24.16 1.66
CA PRO A 25 -1.30 24.19 0.68
C PRO A 25 -0.18 23.20 1.08
N VAL A 26 0.01 22.18 0.24
CA VAL A 26 1.20 21.31 0.30
C VAL A 26 2.42 22.17 -0.05
N SER A 27 3.31 22.34 0.92
CA SER A 27 4.57 23.06 0.72
C SER A 27 5.52 22.21 -0.10
N PHE A 28 5.85 22.71 -1.28
CA PHE A 28 6.83 22.20 -2.22
C PHE A 28 8.23 22.46 -1.66
N ILE A 29 8.94 21.42 -1.21
CA ILE A 29 10.37 21.51 -0.86
C ILE A 29 11.18 20.71 -1.87
N SER A 30 12.17 21.40 -2.41
CA SER A 30 13.10 21.05 -3.46
C SER A 30 13.90 19.77 -3.18
N LEU A 31 13.91 18.86 -4.15
CA LEU A 31 14.93 17.85 -4.33
C LEU A 31 16.16 18.51 -4.95
N ASN A 32 17.30 18.48 -4.26
CA ASN A 32 18.59 18.60 -4.92
C ASN A 32 19.61 17.63 -4.33
N GLU A 33 20.39 17.10 -5.27
CA GLU A 33 21.68 16.45 -5.17
C GLU A 33 21.79 14.93 -4.87
N ARG A 34 22.29 14.31 -5.93
CA ARG A 34 22.67 12.94 -6.20
C ARG A 34 24.17 12.86 -5.95
N THR A 35 24.63 12.02 -5.02
CA THR A 35 26.01 11.52 -5.04
C THR A 35 26.06 10.03 -4.69
N GLU A 36 26.40 9.26 -5.72
CA GLU A 36 27.38 8.18 -5.74
C GLU A 36 27.11 6.86 -4.98
N SER A 37 26.92 5.82 -5.79
CA SER A 37 26.97 4.42 -5.38
C SER A 37 28.37 4.04 -4.91
N THR A 38 28.48 3.58 -3.67
CA THR A 38 29.62 2.74 -3.26
C THR A 38 29.09 1.34 -2.99
N LYS A 39 29.54 0.38 -3.81
CA LYS A 39 29.29 -1.06 -3.64
C LYS A 39 29.86 -1.51 -2.29
N ILE A 40 29.01 -1.80 -1.32
CA ILE A 40 29.40 -2.56 -0.13
C ILE A 40 29.09 -4.03 -0.40
N SER A 41 30.15 -4.80 -0.64
CA SER A 41 30.12 -6.26 -0.62
C SER A 41 29.77 -6.73 0.80
N THR A 42 28.51 -7.12 1.01
CA THR A 42 28.09 -7.65 2.31
C THR A 42 28.62 -9.07 2.49
N ILE A 43 29.63 -9.17 3.34
CA ILE A 43 30.13 -10.40 3.94
C ILE A 43 28.95 -11.16 4.55
N LYS A 44 28.69 -12.39 4.06
CA LYS A 44 27.74 -13.32 4.68
C LYS A 44 28.28 -13.79 6.02
N THR A 45 27.98 -13.07 7.10
CA THR A 45 28.20 -13.60 8.45
C THR A 45 27.02 -14.49 8.83
N ASN A 46 27.26 -15.80 8.88
CA ASN A 46 26.41 -16.78 9.55
C ASN A 46 26.34 -16.41 11.05
N LYS A 47 25.30 -15.70 11.46
CA LYS A 47 24.94 -15.55 12.87
C LYS A 47 23.57 -16.18 13.09
N SER A 48 23.55 -17.25 13.88
CA SER A 48 22.38 -17.68 14.66
C SER A 48 21.77 -16.42 15.30
N HIS A 49 20.62 -15.98 14.79
CA HIS A 49 19.94 -14.78 15.29
C HIS A 49 18.69 -15.22 16.00
N LYS A 50 18.57 -14.78 17.26
CA LYS A 50 17.31 -14.78 18.00
C LYS A 50 16.24 -13.98 17.22
N PRO A 51 14.96 -14.34 17.36
CA PRO A 51 13.83 -13.54 16.90
C PRO A 51 13.89 -12.14 17.51
N SER A 52 13.30 -11.18 16.81
CA SER A 52 13.12 -9.83 17.33
C SER A 52 12.31 -9.88 18.64
N LEU A 53 12.76 -9.14 19.65
CA LEU A 53 12.09 -9.10 20.96
C LEU A 53 10.62 -8.66 20.84
N ALA A 54 10.31 -7.82 19.86
CA ALA A 54 8.98 -7.32 19.56
C ALA A 54 8.03 -8.37 18.95
N ALA A 55 8.51 -9.31 18.13
CA ALA A 55 7.63 -10.37 17.61
C ALA A 55 7.23 -11.36 18.72
N ARG A 56 8.13 -11.60 19.68
CA ARG A 56 7.92 -12.51 20.82
C ARG A 56 6.89 -12.01 21.83
N THR A 57 6.59 -10.71 21.86
CA THR A 57 5.51 -10.18 22.70
C THR A 57 4.12 -10.47 22.12
N VAL A 58 4.05 -10.78 20.83
CA VAL A 58 2.79 -11.04 20.11
C VAL A 58 2.57 -12.54 19.91
N PHE A 59 3.65 -13.29 19.70
CA PHE A 59 3.63 -14.75 19.54
C PHE A 59 4.60 -15.38 20.53
N LEU A 60 4.10 -16.18 21.47
CA LEU A 60 4.91 -16.94 22.41
C LEU A 60 5.54 -18.17 21.75
N SER A 61 4.91 -18.68 20.69
CA SER A 61 5.37 -19.84 19.93
C SER A 61 4.93 -19.80 18.47
N LEU A 62 5.58 -20.62 17.64
CA LEU A 62 5.20 -20.81 16.24
C LEU A 62 3.76 -21.36 16.09
N GLU A 63 3.37 -22.28 16.97
CA GLU A 63 2.02 -22.86 16.97
C GLU A 63 0.95 -21.83 17.35
N GLU A 64 1.25 -20.92 18.27
CA GLU A 64 0.34 -19.81 18.59
C GLU A 64 0.16 -18.88 17.39
N CYS A 65 1.25 -18.53 16.70
CA CYS A 65 1.18 -17.74 15.47
C CYS A 65 0.30 -18.43 14.42
N LYS A 66 0.46 -19.75 14.25
CA LYS A 66 -0.36 -20.55 13.34
C LYS A 66 -1.83 -20.51 13.73
N THR A 67 -2.11 -20.75 15.02
CA THR A 67 -3.47 -20.78 15.56
C THR A 67 -4.17 -19.44 15.36
N LYS A 68 -3.49 -18.33 15.67
CA LYS A 68 -4.03 -16.97 15.43
C LYS A 68 -4.31 -16.72 13.96
N LEU A 69 -3.41 -17.13 13.07
CA LEU A 69 -3.64 -16.99 11.62
C LEU A 69 -4.83 -17.84 11.14
N ASP A 70 -4.95 -19.07 11.63
CA ASP A 70 -6.06 -19.96 11.28
C ASP A 70 -7.39 -19.43 11.81
N GLU A 71 -7.42 -18.87 13.03
CA GLU A 71 -8.58 -18.18 13.61
C GLU A 71 -8.96 -16.96 12.77
N TYR A 72 -7.99 -16.12 12.43
CA TYR A 72 -8.20 -14.93 11.61
C TYR A 72 -8.90 -15.28 10.28
N PHE A 73 -8.35 -16.25 9.54
CA PHE A 73 -8.92 -16.65 8.25
C PHE A 73 -10.14 -17.56 8.35
N GLY A 74 -10.38 -18.19 9.50
CA GLY A 74 -11.39 -19.22 9.71
C GLY A 74 -12.72 -18.68 10.24
N SER A 75 -12.68 -17.89 11.30
CA SER A 75 -13.88 -17.37 11.98
C SER A 75 -13.92 -15.85 12.04
N TYR A 76 -12.80 -15.19 12.35
CA TYR A 76 -12.78 -13.75 12.60
C TYR A 76 -13.36 -12.94 11.43
N LEU A 77 -12.87 -13.19 10.21
CA LEU A 77 -13.32 -12.45 9.02
C LEU A 77 -14.81 -12.65 8.73
N SER A 78 -15.33 -13.87 8.90
CA SER A 78 -16.76 -14.14 8.69
C SER A 78 -17.62 -13.50 9.77
N ASP A 79 -17.17 -13.53 11.03
CA ASP A 79 -17.91 -13.01 12.17
C ASP A 79 -18.01 -11.48 12.12
N LYS A 80 -16.97 -10.81 11.61
CA LYS A 80 -16.94 -9.36 11.39
C LYS A 80 -17.52 -8.92 10.04
N GLY A 81 -17.69 -9.85 9.09
CA GLY A 81 -18.09 -9.53 7.72
C GLY A 81 -17.03 -8.75 6.95
N GLU A 82 -15.75 -8.94 7.28
CA GLU A 82 -14.62 -8.20 6.73
C GLU A 82 -13.98 -8.93 5.55
N ILE A 83 -13.42 -8.15 4.63
CA ILE A 83 -12.53 -8.66 3.60
C ILE A 83 -11.12 -8.70 4.18
N ALA A 84 -10.43 -9.83 4.03
CA ALA A 84 -9.06 -9.97 4.49
C ALA A 84 -8.16 -8.85 3.95
N ASP A 85 -7.50 -8.12 4.84
CA ASP A 85 -6.51 -7.07 4.57
C ASP A 85 -5.31 -7.16 5.52
N ILE A 86 -4.25 -6.39 5.25
CA ILE A 86 -3.08 -6.26 6.13
C ILE A 86 -3.46 -5.52 7.40
N GLU A 87 -4.23 -4.45 7.28
CA GLU A 87 -4.71 -3.62 8.37
C GLU A 87 -5.65 -4.41 9.28
N SER A 88 -6.59 -5.19 8.72
CA SER A 88 -7.48 -6.04 9.53
C SER A 88 -6.73 -7.18 10.22
N LEU A 89 -5.67 -7.73 9.61
CA LEU A 89 -4.80 -8.71 10.26
C LEU A 89 -3.99 -8.07 11.40
N ALA A 90 -3.49 -6.85 11.20
CA ALA A 90 -2.74 -6.13 12.22
C ALA A 90 -3.63 -5.79 13.42
N ASP A 91 -4.85 -5.29 13.17
CA ASP A 91 -5.86 -5.00 14.19
C ASP A 91 -6.24 -6.26 14.99
N PHE A 92 -6.51 -7.38 14.29
CA PHE A 92 -6.78 -8.67 14.95
C PHE A 92 -5.63 -9.12 15.87
N LEU A 93 -4.38 -8.90 15.46
CA LEU A 93 -3.20 -9.24 16.25
C LEU A 93 -2.88 -8.21 17.35
N GLY A 94 -3.59 -7.08 17.40
CA GLY A 94 -3.37 -5.99 18.35
C GLY A 94 -2.08 -5.21 18.09
N ILE A 95 -1.66 -5.10 16.83
CA ILE A 95 -0.42 -4.42 16.42
C ILE A 95 -0.67 -3.43 15.28
N THR A 96 0.31 -2.58 15.01
CA THR A 96 0.30 -1.71 13.84
C THR A 96 0.67 -2.45 12.56
N ARG A 97 0.27 -1.87 11.40
CA ARG A 97 0.68 -2.38 10.09
C ARG A 97 2.19 -2.40 9.93
N GLU A 98 2.88 -1.37 10.42
CA GLU A 98 4.33 -1.23 10.35
C GLU A 98 5.04 -2.34 11.14
N GLU A 99 4.53 -2.68 12.32
CA GLU A 99 5.03 -3.81 13.12
C GLU A 99 4.79 -5.15 12.42
N LEU A 100 3.60 -5.37 11.86
CA LEU A 100 3.30 -6.58 11.11
C LEU A 100 4.26 -6.75 9.92
N LEU A 101 4.52 -5.68 9.16
CA LEU A 101 5.49 -5.69 8.06
C LEU A 101 6.93 -5.93 8.55
N SER A 102 7.29 -5.41 9.71
CA SER A 102 8.58 -5.69 10.36
C SER A 102 8.71 -7.18 10.72
N PHE A 103 7.67 -7.78 11.30
CA PHE A 103 7.66 -9.20 11.69
C PHE A 103 7.72 -10.15 10.49
N MET A 104 7.29 -9.74 9.30
CA MET A 104 7.50 -10.52 8.08
C MET A 104 8.98 -10.75 7.76
N ASN A 105 9.89 -9.93 8.29
CA ASN A 105 11.34 -10.11 8.17
C ASN A 105 11.95 -10.88 9.33
N ASP A 106 11.16 -11.23 10.35
CA ASP A 106 11.59 -12.09 11.44
C ASP A 106 11.94 -13.50 10.92
N LYS A 107 12.94 -14.13 11.53
CA LYS A 107 13.43 -15.44 11.08
C LYS A 107 12.49 -16.57 11.46
N GLU A 108 11.81 -16.47 12.60
CA GLU A 108 10.96 -17.52 13.14
C GLU A 108 9.54 -17.40 12.56
N TYR A 109 8.95 -16.21 12.63
CA TYR A 109 7.55 -16.01 12.24
C TYR A 109 7.38 -15.47 10.82
N GLY A 110 8.42 -14.84 10.26
CA GLY A 110 8.28 -14.07 9.02
C GLY A 110 7.87 -14.90 7.81
N GLY A 111 8.28 -16.17 7.75
CA GLY A 111 7.83 -17.09 6.71
C GLY A 111 6.32 -17.28 6.71
N MET A 112 5.73 -17.54 7.88
CA MET A 112 4.29 -17.73 8.04
C MET A 112 3.50 -16.45 7.76
N LEU A 113 3.97 -15.31 8.26
CA LEU A 113 3.33 -14.01 8.01
C LEU A 113 3.37 -13.62 6.53
N LYS A 114 4.46 -13.95 5.81
CA LYS A 114 4.53 -13.79 4.36
C LYS A 114 3.54 -14.68 3.61
N VAL A 115 3.32 -15.91 4.08
CA VAL A 115 2.27 -16.80 3.54
C VAL A 115 0.88 -16.24 3.82
N ALA A 116 0.62 -15.72 5.03
CA ALA A 116 -0.63 -15.05 5.36
C ALA A 116 -0.89 -13.83 4.45
N ARG A 117 0.12 -12.99 4.22
CA ARG A 117 0.05 -11.88 3.25
C ARG A 117 -0.26 -12.37 1.82
N ASN A 118 0.30 -13.50 1.39
CA ASN A 118 -0.03 -14.08 0.09
C ASN A 118 -1.49 -14.57 0.05
N ARG A 119 -1.97 -15.20 1.14
CA ARG A 119 -3.37 -15.64 1.27
C ARG A 119 -4.35 -14.48 1.19
N ILE A 120 -4.03 -13.33 1.81
CA ILE A 120 -4.80 -12.08 1.66
C ILE A 120 -4.89 -11.67 0.18
N ALA A 121 -3.77 -11.58 -0.53
CA ALA A 121 -3.76 -11.25 -1.96
C ALA A 121 -4.59 -12.23 -2.79
N LYS A 122 -4.51 -13.54 -2.50
CA LYS A 122 -5.32 -14.57 -3.16
C LYS A 122 -6.81 -14.31 -2.97
N ILE A 123 -7.25 -14.05 -1.74
CA ILE A 123 -8.66 -13.78 -1.42
C ILE A 123 -9.15 -12.54 -2.20
N LYS A 124 -8.43 -11.42 -2.11
CA LYS A 124 -8.79 -10.19 -2.82
C LYS A 124 -8.84 -10.38 -4.34
N LYS A 125 -7.92 -11.15 -4.93
CA LYS A 125 -7.95 -11.51 -6.35
C LYS A 125 -9.21 -12.29 -6.74
N GLN A 126 -9.57 -13.31 -5.95
CA GLN A 126 -10.78 -14.10 -6.20
C GLN A 126 -12.04 -13.24 -6.09
N LEU A 127 -12.10 -12.32 -5.12
CA LEU A 127 -13.20 -11.36 -5.01
C LEU A 127 -13.29 -10.46 -6.24
N ALA A 128 -12.16 -9.97 -6.76
CA ALA A 128 -12.15 -9.15 -7.96
C ALA A 128 -12.58 -9.92 -9.21
N PHE A 129 -12.10 -11.15 -9.40
CA PHE A 129 -12.55 -12.01 -10.51
C PHE A 129 -14.04 -12.34 -10.46
N ASN A 130 -14.62 -12.39 -9.25
CA ASN A 130 -16.05 -12.59 -9.06
C ASN A 130 -16.86 -11.28 -9.08
N GLY A 131 -16.26 -10.15 -9.43
CA GLY A 131 -16.93 -8.84 -9.48
C GLY A 131 -17.31 -8.26 -8.11
N LYS A 132 -16.84 -8.84 -7.00
CA LYS A 132 -17.11 -8.40 -5.63
C LYS A 132 -16.11 -7.36 -5.12
N LEU A 133 -14.99 -7.16 -5.83
CA LEU A 133 -14.00 -6.14 -5.54
C LEU A 133 -13.64 -5.41 -6.83
N GLN A 134 -13.58 -4.08 -6.79
CA GLN A 134 -13.22 -3.30 -7.98
C GLN A 134 -11.75 -3.55 -8.36
N ALA A 135 -11.50 -3.82 -9.65
CA ALA A 135 -10.17 -4.13 -10.16
C ALA A 135 -9.13 -3.02 -9.86
N THR A 136 -9.56 -1.75 -9.93
CA THR A 136 -8.71 -0.60 -9.60
C THR A 136 -8.25 -0.61 -8.15
N VAL A 137 -9.15 -0.88 -7.19
CA VAL A 137 -8.81 -0.99 -5.76
C VAL A 137 -7.81 -2.13 -5.54
N LEU A 138 -8.06 -3.29 -6.16
CA LEU A 138 -7.14 -4.43 -6.09
C LEU A 138 -5.77 -4.07 -6.66
N ALA A 139 -5.69 -3.38 -7.80
CA ALA A 139 -4.42 -3.04 -8.43
C ALA A 139 -3.55 -2.14 -7.54
N PHE A 140 -4.14 -1.13 -6.90
CA PHE A 140 -3.43 -0.27 -5.96
C PHE A 140 -3.01 -1.02 -4.69
N ASP A 141 -3.90 -1.84 -4.15
CA ASP A 141 -3.60 -2.66 -2.97
C ASP A 141 -2.44 -3.63 -3.23
N LEU A 142 -2.45 -4.34 -4.37
CA LEU A 142 -1.37 -5.27 -4.72
C LEU A 142 -0.01 -4.57 -4.84
N LYS A 143 0.02 -3.33 -5.33
CA LYS A 143 1.25 -2.53 -5.42
C LYS A 143 1.73 -2.08 -4.04
N ASN A 144 0.84 -1.52 -3.24
CA ASN A 144 1.20 -0.87 -1.98
C ASN A 144 1.45 -1.87 -0.84
N ASN A 145 0.72 -2.99 -0.82
CA ASN A 145 0.71 -3.92 0.31
C ASN A 145 1.30 -5.30 -0.02
N HIS A 146 1.33 -5.68 -1.31
CA HIS A 146 1.80 -7.00 -1.74
C HIS A 146 3.06 -6.97 -2.62
N GLY A 147 3.62 -5.77 -2.89
CA GLY A 147 4.88 -5.61 -3.61
C GLY A 147 4.81 -5.92 -5.11
N TYR A 148 3.61 -5.91 -5.70
CA TYR A 148 3.44 -6.06 -7.14
C TYR A 148 3.97 -4.80 -7.84
N LYS A 149 4.56 -4.99 -9.01
CA LYS A 149 5.03 -3.90 -9.86
C LYS A 149 4.45 -4.09 -11.25
N ASP A 150 4.07 -2.97 -11.87
CA ASP A 150 3.70 -3.01 -13.28
C ASP A 150 4.93 -3.37 -14.11
N LYS A 151 4.73 -4.21 -15.11
CA LYS A 151 5.75 -4.44 -16.13
C LYS A 151 5.70 -3.25 -17.08
N PRO A 152 6.78 -2.46 -17.24
CA PRO A 152 6.82 -1.44 -18.27
C PRO A 152 6.76 -2.10 -19.65
N GLU A 153 6.02 -1.51 -20.58
CA GLU A 153 6.16 -1.83 -21.99
C GLU A 153 7.38 -1.06 -22.50
N GLU A 154 8.50 -1.76 -22.68
CA GLU A 154 9.64 -1.22 -23.43
C GLU A 154 9.28 -1.31 -24.91
N SER A 155 8.84 -0.19 -25.49
CA SER A 155 8.95 -0.03 -26.93
C SER A 155 10.43 0.12 -27.24
N GLU A 156 11.05 -0.89 -27.87
CA GLU A 156 12.35 -0.75 -28.55
C GLU A 156 12.18 0.27 -29.69
N ILE A 157 12.08 1.55 -29.34
CA ILE A 157 12.32 2.61 -30.29
C ILE A 157 13.84 2.71 -30.29
N GLU A 158 14.46 2.13 -31.30
CA GLU A 158 15.82 2.42 -31.71
C GLU A 158 15.83 3.89 -32.18
N SER A 159 15.69 4.83 -31.23
CA SER A 159 15.67 6.25 -31.54
C SER A 159 17.11 6.74 -31.50
N ASP A 160 17.62 7.10 -32.67
CA ASP A 160 18.69 8.08 -32.80
C ASP A 160 18.49 9.20 -31.76
N PRO A 161 19.57 9.70 -31.14
CA PRO A 161 19.46 10.69 -30.08
C PRO A 161 18.58 11.85 -30.53
N VAL A 162 17.47 12.08 -29.82
CA VAL A 162 16.58 13.21 -30.08
C VAL A 162 17.32 14.49 -29.69
N VAL A 163 18.02 15.09 -30.65
CA VAL A 163 18.70 16.37 -30.48
C VAL A 163 17.65 17.47 -30.51
N PHE A 164 17.21 17.92 -29.33
CA PHE A 164 16.40 19.13 -29.20
C PHE A 164 17.24 20.38 -29.50
N LYS A 165 17.35 20.76 -30.78
CA LYS A 165 17.92 22.05 -31.18
C LYS A 165 16.89 23.16 -30.90
N GLY A 166 16.91 23.70 -29.68
CA GLY A 166 16.09 24.86 -29.32
C GLY A 166 16.46 26.08 -30.16
N GLN A 167 15.46 26.76 -30.75
CA GLN A 167 15.63 28.06 -31.41
C GLN A 167 15.61 29.19 -30.36
N THR A 168 16.46 29.09 -29.34
CA THR A 168 16.51 30.08 -28.24
C THR A 168 16.77 31.50 -28.73
N LYS A 169 17.43 31.66 -29.90
CA LYS A 169 17.62 32.96 -30.56
C LYS A 169 16.35 33.58 -31.14
N LYS A 170 15.30 32.81 -31.47
CA LYS A 170 14.05 33.36 -32.03
C LYS A 170 13.07 33.87 -30.99
N TRP A 171 13.22 33.46 -29.72
CA TRP A 171 12.33 33.88 -28.64
C TRP A 171 12.91 35.03 -27.80
N ALA A 172 14.10 35.50 -28.16
CA ALA A 172 14.82 36.58 -27.48
C ALA A 172 14.68 37.95 -28.14
N ASN A 173 13.83 38.09 -29.18
CA ASN A 173 13.54 39.35 -29.87
C ASN A 173 12.07 39.73 -29.73
#